data_AF-A0A0V8QFS9-F1
#
_entry.id   AF-A0A0V8QFS9-F1
#
_cell.length_a   1.000
_cell.length_b   1.000
_cell.length_c   1.000
_cell.angle_alpha   90.00
_cell.angle_beta   90.00
_cell.angle_gamma   90.00
#
_symmetry.space_group_name_H-M   'P 1'
#
loop_
_entity.id
_entity.type
_entity.pdbx_description
1 polymer ?
#
loop_
_entity_poly.entity_id
_entity_poly.type
_entity_poly.pdbx_seq_one_letter_code
_entity_poly.pdbx_strand_id
1 'polypeptide(L)'
;MEDKITAYGNYLAVTEKADNTTAIYLREAAAFIQYIGDKTVTKTLVLEYKGELLEKYSKPSTINSKIIATNAYLKYIGQGDCTVKTVS
;
A
#
# COMPACT_ATOMS: atom_id res chain seq x y z
N MET A 1 -10.71 -11.62 -2.93
CA MET A 1 -9.86 -10.68 -2.14
C MET A 1 -8.52 -11.31 -1.83
N GLU A 2 -8.54 -12.57 -1.35
CA GLU A 2 -7.36 -13.42 -1.14
C GLU A 2 -6.47 -13.55 -2.39
N ASP A 3 -7.06 -13.50 -3.59
CA ASP A 3 -6.33 -13.56 -4.87
C ASP A 3 -5.39 -12.39 -5.09
N LYS A 4 -5.79 -11.16 -4.72
CA LYS A 4 -4.99 -9.94 -4.94
C LYS A 4 -3.76 -9.92 -4.04
N ILE A 5 -3.91 -10.35 -2.79
CA ILE A 5 -2.82 -10.41 -1.80
C ILE A 5 -1.84 -11.53 -2.16
N THR A 6 -2.36 -12.70 -2.53
CA THR A 6 -1.53 -13.85 -2.92
C THR A 6 -0.70 -13.54 -4.17
N ALA A 7 -1.32 -12.95 -5.20
CA ALA A 7 -0.63 -12.54 -6.41
C ALA A 7 0.45 -11.47 -6.12
N TYR A 8 0.14 -10.49 -5.27
CA TYR A 8 1.12 -9.48 -4.86
C TYR A 8 2.27 -10.08 -4.03
N GLY A 9 1.99 -11.06 -3.17
CA GLY A 9 3.02 -11.81 -2.43
C GLY A 9 3.98 -12.56 -3.34
N ASN A 10 3.45 -13.22 -4.38
CA ASN A 10 4.28 -13.89 -5.38
C ASN A 10 5.15 -12.89 -6.16
N TYR A 11 4.58 -11.73 -6.52
CA TYR A 11 5.34 -10.65 -7.17
C TYR A 11 6.49 -10.15 -6.27
N LEU A 12 6.23 -9.91 -4.98
CA LEU A 12 7.25 -9.48 -4.03
C LEU A 12 8.34 -10.54 -3.85
N ALA A 13 8.00 -11.83 -3.80
CA ALA A 13 8.98 -12.91 -3.68
C ALA A 13 9.97 -12.97 -4.87
N VAL A 14 9.54 -12.55 -6.05
CA VAL A 14 10.36 -12.51 -7.28
C VAL A 14 11.14 -11.21 -7.41
N THR A 15 10.58 -10.08 -6.96
CA THR A 15 11.14 -8.73 -7.20
C THR A 15 11.90 -8.14 -6.03
N GLU A 16 11.49 -8.45 -4.79
CA GLU A 16 12.09 -7.95 -3.55
C GLU A 16 12.73 -9.12 -2.81
N LYS A 17 14.03 -9.36 -3.06
CA LYS A 17 14.85 -10.22 -2.19
C LYS A 17 15.01 -9.54 -0.82
N ALA A 18 14.21 -9.86 0.20
CA ALA A 18 14.63 -10.04 1.61
C ALA A 18 13.51 -9.96 2.66
N ASP A 19 13.71 -10.76 3.71
CA ASP A 19 13.25 -10.70 5.12
C ASP A 19 12.50 -9.46 5.65
N ASN A 20 11.56 -9.75 6.56
CA ASN A 20 10.76 -8.90 7.47
C ASN A 20 9.95 -7.73 6.84
N THR A 21 10.46 -7.16 5.75
CA THR A 21 9.89 -6.06 4.96
C THR A 21 8.71 -6.55 4.12
N THR A 22 8.78 -7.75 3.55
CA THR A 22 7.68 -8.34 2.75
C THR A 22 6.40 -8.52 3.56
N ALA A 23 6.50 -8.99 4.81
CA ALA A 23 5.34 -9.20 5.67
C ALA A 23 4.65 -7.88 6.04
N ILE A 24 5.42 -6.84 6.29
CA ILE A 24 4.90 -5.48 6.51
C ILE A 24 4.21 -4.98 5.23
N TYR A 25 4.84 -5.16 4.07
CA TYR A 25 4.28 -4.69 2.80
C TYR A 25 2.97 -5.40 2.47
N LEU A 26 2.89 -6.71 2.69
CA LEU A 26 1.67 -7.47 2.49
C LEU A 26 0.56 -7.05 3.46
N ARG A 27 0.88 -6.89 4.75
CA ARG A 27 -0.10 -6.45 5.75
C ARG A 27 -0.67 -5.08 5.42
N GLU A 28 0.19 -4.14 5.05
CA GLU A 28 -0.21 -2.77 4.79
C GLU A 28 -0.90 -2.62 3.43
N ALA A 29 -0.42 -3.33 2.40
CA ALA A 29 -1.13 -3.42 1.14
C ALA A 29 -2.50 -4.08 1.32
N ALA A 30 -2.63 -5.14 2.13
CA ALA A 30 -3.92 -5.77 2.40
C ALA A 30 -4.93 -4.79 3.02
N ALA A 31 -4.49 -3.94 3.95
CA ALA A 31 -5.33 -2.89 4.52
C ALA A 31 -5.80 -1.89 3.46
N PHE A 32 -4.93 -1.51 2.52
CA PHE A 32 -5.31 -0.64 1.40
C PHE A 32 -6.25 -1.35 0.40
N ILE A 33 -5.98 -2.61 0.05
CA ILE A 33 -6.85 -3.39 -0.83
C ILE A 33 -8.26 -3.48 -0.22
N GLN A 34 -8.34 -3.73 1.11
CA GLN A 34 -9.60 -3.73 1.86
C GLN A 34 -10.31 -2.38 1.84
N TYR A 35 -9.55 -1.30 1.96
CA TYR A 35 -10.09 0.05 1.89
C TYR A 35 -10.73 0.36 0.53
N ILE A 36 -10.06 -0.01 -0.57
CA ILE A 36 -10.58 0.27 -1.92
C ILE A 36 -11.72 -0.66 -2.32
N GLY A 37 -11.70 -1.92 -1.86
CA GLY A 37 -12.66 -2.95 -2.29
C GLY A 37 -12.67 -3.10 -3.82
N ASP A 38 -13.82 -2.80 -4.42
CA ASP A 38 -14.04 -2.81 -5.87
C ASP A 38 -13.97 -1.42 -6.52
N LYS A 39 -13.63 -0.38 -5.74
CA LYS A 39 -13.47 0.98 -6.27
C LYS A 39 -12.28 1.04 -7.24
N THR A 40 -12.42 1.88 -8.26
CA THR A 40 -11.32 2.21 -9.15
C THR A 40 -10.28 3.02 -8.41
N VAL A 41 -9.01 2.63 -8.52
CA VAL A 41 -7.89 3.38 -7.96
C VAL A 41 -7.74 4.69 -8.72
N THR A 42 -7.83 5.79 -7.99
CA THR A 42 -7.59 7.15 -8.50
C THR A 42 -6.67 7.90 -7.55
N LYS A 43 -6.04 8.97 -8.05
CA LYS A 43 -5.19 9.83 -7.21
C LYS A 43 -5.93 10.37 -5.99
N THR A 44 -7.19 10.78 -6.18
CA THR A 44 -8.06 11.29 -5.13
C THR A 44 -8.28 10.24 -4.04
N LEU A 45 -8.62 9.01 -4.42
CA LEU A 45 -8.84 7.93 -3.47
C LEU A 45 -7.59 7.62 -2.64
N VAL A 46 -6.39 7.68 -3.24
CA VAL A 46 -5.13 7.46 -2.51
C VAL A 46 -4.83 8.62 -1.55
N LEU A 47 -5.21 9.85 -1.90
CA LEU A 47 -5.09 11.01 -1.02
C LEU A 47 -6.07 10.94 0.16
N GLU A 48 -7.31 10.50 -0.08
CA GLU A 48 -8.31 10.25 0.97
C GLU A 48 -7.79 9.20 1.96
N TYR A 49 -7.30 8.06 1.44
CA TYR A 49 -6.69 7.03 2.27
C TYR A 49 -5.51 7.56 3.10
N LYS A 50 -4.63 8.38 2.49
CA LYS A 50 -3.53 9.03 3.20
C LYS A 50 -4.04 9.96 4.32
N GLY A 51 -5.14 10.69 4.09
CA GLY A 51 -5.80 11.51 5.10
C GLY A 51 -6.26 10.68 6.29
N GLU A 52 -6.95 9.57 6.03
CA GLU A 52 -7.39 8.66 7.10
C GLU A 52 -6.23 8.06 7.89
N LEU A 53 -5.10 7.76 7.23
CA LEU A 53 -3.89 7.30 7.92
C LEU A 53 -3.31 8.37 8.86
N LEU A 54 -3.35 9.64 8.45
CA LEU A 54 -2.89 10.78 9.25
C LEU A 54 -3.78 11.01 10.48
N GLU A 55 -5.09 10.82 10.34
CA GLU A 55 -6.04 10.94 11.46
C GLU A 55 -5.93 9.76 12.42
N LYS A 56 -5.72 8.55 11.89
CA LYS A 56 -5.71 7.30 12.68
C LYS A 56 -4.39 7.05 13.42
N TYR A 57 -3.27 7.54 12.91
CA TYR A 57 -1.95 7.24 13.45
C TYR A 57 -1.17 8.51 13.76
N SER A 58 -0.60 8.58 14.97
CA SER A 58 0.19 9.75 15.40
C SER A 58 1.68 9.63 15.10
N LYS A 59 2.17 8.43 14.73
CA LYS A 59 3.60 8.16 14.49
C LYS A 59 3.96 8.30 13.00
N PRO A 60 4.85 9.24 12.62
CA PRO A 60 5.26 9.42 11.21
C PRO A 60 5.88 8.17 10.60
N SER A 61 6.68 7.41 11.35
CA SER A 61 7.29 6.16 10.87
C SER A 61 6.25 5.10 10.49
N THR A 62 5.17 5.01 11.26
CA THR A 62 4.03 4.13 10.94
C THR A 62 3.37 4.58 9.65
N ILE A 63 2.99 5.86 9.54
CA ILE A 63 2.31 6.42 8.36
C ILE A 63 3.17 6.23 7.11
N ASN A 64 4.47 6.48 7.21
CA ASN A 64 5.41 6.32 6.11
C ASN A 64 5.51 4.87 5.64
N SER A 65 5.59 3.91 6.57
CA SER A 65 5.60 2.49 6.21
C SER A 65 4.33 2.08 5.45
N LYS A 66 3.16 2.59 5.87
CA LYS A 66 1.86 2.34 5.20
C LYS A 66 1.80 2.96 3.81
N ILE A 67 2.25 4.21 3.67
CA ILE A 67 2.31 4.92 2.39
C ILE A 67 3.27 4.20 1.43
N ILE A 68 4.43 3.76 1.91
CA ILE A 68 5.42 3.04 1.11
C ILE A 68 4.83 1.72 0.60
N ALA A 69 4.21 0.93 1.47
CA ALA A 69 3.57 -0.33 1.07
C ALA A 69 2.42 -0.12 0.08
N THR A 70 1.61 0.93 0.29
CA THR A 70 0.54 1.32 -0.64
C THR A 70 1.13 1.70 -2.00
N ASN A 71 2.18 2.53 -2.04
CA ASN A 71 2.83 2.93 -3.27
C ASN A 71 3.47 1.76 -4.02
N ALA A 72 4.05 0.79 -3.30
CA ALA A 72 4.59 -0.43 -3.89
C ALA A 72 3.48 -1.26 -4.55
N TYR A 73 2.33 -1.42 -3.89
CA TYR A 73 1.17 -2.10 -4.47
C TYR A 73 0.61 -1.36 -5.69
N LEU A 74 0.52 -0.02 -5.63
CA LEU A 74 0.08 0.81 -6.77
C LEU A 74 0.95 0.59 -8.00
N LYS A 75 2.28 0.52 -7.83
CA LYS A 75 3.20 0.20 -8.93
C LYS A 75 2.97 -1.19 -9.48
N TYR A 76 2.74 -2.18 -8.61
CA TYR A 76 2.45 -3.56 -9.02
C TYR A 76 1.20 -3.67 -9.91
N ILE A 77 0.12 -2.95 -9.59
CA ILE A 77 -1.11 -2.96 -10.39
C ILE A 77 -1.10 -1.97 -11.58
N GLY A 78 0.05 -1.38 -11.90
CA GLY A 78 0.19 -0.42 -13.00
C GLY A 78 -0.40 0.97 -12.74
N GLN A 79 -0.68 1.32 -11.48
CA GLN A 79 -1.24 2.60 -11.03
C GLN A 79 -0.17 3.50 -10.38
N GLY A 80 1.07 3.45 -10.88
CA GLY A 80 2.22 4.18 -10.32
C GLY A 80 2.02 5.71 -10.26
N ASP A 81 1.24 6.26 -11.18
CA ASP A 81 0.89 7.69 -11.22
C ASP A 81 0.02 8.13 -10.03
N CYS A 82 -0.67 7.19 -9.38
CA CYS A 82 -1.49 7.44 -8.21
C CYS A 82 -0.70 7.50 -6.89
N THR A 83 0.61 7.24 -6.91
CA THR A 83 1.45 7.20 -5.69
C THR A 83 1.51 8.53 -4.94
N VAL A 84 1.60 8.51 -3.62
CA VAL A 84 1.63 9.73 -2.78
C VAL A 84 2.94 9.85 -2.02
N LYS A 85 3.38 11.08 -1.75
CA LYS A 85 4.58 11.32 -0.95
C LYS A 85 4.36 10.90 0.51
N THR A 86 5.41 10.39 1.14
CA THR A 86 5.48 10.18 2.59
C THR A 86 5.29 11.49 3.35
N VAL A 87 5.06 11.39 4.65
CA VAL A 87 4.95 12.56 5.54
C VAL A 87 6.33 12.84 6.13
N SER A 88 6.72 14.11 6.13
CA SER A 88 7.98 14.62 6.69
C SER A 88 7.80 15.06 8.12
#